data_AF-E6SP76-F1
#
_entry.id   AF-E6SP76-F1
#
_cell.length_a   1.000
_cell.length_b   1.000
_cell.length_c   1.000
_cell.angle_alpha   90.00
_cell.angle_beta   90.00
_cell.angle_gamma   90.00
#
_symmetry.space_group_name_H-M   'P 1'
#
loop_
_entity.id
_entity.type
_entity.pdbx_description
1 polymer ?
#
loop_
_entity_poly.entity_id
_entity_poly.type
_entity_poly.pdbx_seq_one_letter_code
_entity_poly.pdbx_strand_id
1 'polypeptide(L)'
;MKEEKIVKCLRKLFVCLSLLMFCGMSVSADDMSHFKLYFRFGESEIKPWFRENDAILSQIDSLCSLIDLKQKLYVKVVGAASPEGEVSFNKRLSRERANTLKNYITHKYSFPDSAFIIEVANVSEPIVVSFRDLRYALVNIEKGGQYAVCDTIQTSNMQKVVNPDIRNGDESASSDWLYVLLAGVCLLILCGLNRILQIIKRGKEIPFGNDSINQERRLLRSICRRPFLPYMYKAIDTLKISPESKIKIKESMRKTGTYKIPEWAKNGSVNLSSVAWNGIRIKLPNEKELIKLIQEKYSDINTNEITKKHIREITYGIGRQAVAERFNISVPDATFLIGLLDLAPHEAEDGYMEFVPNNIHRYKQRYAHKGYASAMLKHINGSESDDDED
;
A
#
# COMPACT_ATOMS: atom_id res chain seq x y z
N MET A 1 11.42 15.72 6.25
CA MET A 1 12.89 15.69 6.05
C MET A 1 13.57 14.37 6.49
N LYS A 2 13.48 13.90 7.75
CA LYS A 2 14.07 12.58 8.14
C LYS A 2 13.37 11.38 7.46
N GLU A 3 12.05 11.38 7.35
CA GLU A 3 11.28 10.29 6.72
C GLU A 3 11.55 10.16 5.21
N GLU A 4 11.66 11.27 4.48
CA GLU A 4 12.04 11.25 3.06
C GLU A 4 13.48 10.80 2.84
N LYS A 5 14.40 11.15 3.75
CA LYS A 5 15.77 10.65 3.72
C LYS A 5 15.82 9.15 3.98
N ILE A 6 14.99 8.62 4.88
CA ILE A 6 14.87 7.18 5.14
C ILE A 6 14.31 6.46 3.91
N VAL A 7 13.24 6.98 3.28
CA VAL A 7 12.67 6.40 2.04
C VAL A 7 13.68 6.46 0.89
N LYS A 8 14.44 7.54 0.75
CA LYS A 8 15.53 7.65 -0.24
C LYS A 8 16.70 6.70 0.07
N CYS A 9 17.06 6.52 1.34
CA CYS A 9 18.08 5.56 1.77
C CYS A 9 17.64 4.12 1.49
N LEU A 10 16.39 3.77 1.81
CA LEU A 10 15.83 2.45 1.52
C LEU A 10 15.76 2.17 0.03
N ARG A 11 15.46 3.19 -0.80
CA ARG A 11 15.55 3.10 -2.27
C ARG A 11 16.98 2.88 -2.77
N LYS A 12 17.98 3.56 -2.18
CA LYS A 12 19.39 3.36 -2.55
C LYS A 12 19.91 1.99 -2.09
N LEU A 13 19.52 1.55 -0.90
CA LEU A 13 19.83 0.22 -0.38
C LEU A 13 19.19 -0.87 -1.24
N PHE A 14 17.95 -0.66 -1.71
CA PHE A 14 17.28 -1.51 -2.69
C PHE A 14 18.09 -1.62 -3.99
N VAL A 15 18.53 -0.49 -4.57
CA VAL A 15 19.36 -0.46 -5.80
C VAL A 15 20.71 -1.18 -5.59
N CYS A 16 21.38 -0.96 -4.45
CA CYS A 16 22.64 -1.61 -4.12
C CYS A 16 22.49 -3.13 -3.89
N LEU A 17 21.45 -3.58 -3.20
CA LEU A 17 21.17 -5.00 -2.99
C LEU A 17 20.79 -5.68 -4.30
N SER A 18 19.99 -5.04 -5.16
CA SER A 18 19.71 -5.57 -6.50
C SER A 18 20.97 -5.64 -7.37
N LEU A 19 21.87 -4.65 -7.28
CA LEU A 19 23.15 -4.65 -8.02
C LEU A 19 24.12 -5.74 -7.52
N LEU A 20 24.15 -6.01 -6.22
CA LEU A 20 24.97 -7.08 -5.64
C LEU A 20 24.45 -8.48 -6.03
N MET A 21 23.14 -8.63 -6.17
CA MET A 21 22.50 -9.87 -6.66
C MET A 21 22.75 -10.08 -8.16
N PHE A 22 22.88 -8.99 -8.92
CA PHE A 22 23.28 -9.01 -10.34
C PHE A 22 24.77 -9.31 -10.56
N CYS A 23 25.63 -9.08 -9.56
CA CYS A 23 27.09 -9.27 -9.69
C CYS A 23 27.53 -10.74 -9.50
N GLY A 24 26.66 -11.61 -8.97
CA GLY A 24 26.95 -13.02 -8.68
C GLY A 24 26.36 -14.03 -9.67
N MET A 25 25.61 -13.59 -10.68
CA MET A 25 25.00 -14.48 -11.67
C MET A 25 25.90 -14.65 -12.89
N SER A 26 26.56 -15.80 -13.00
CA SER A 26 26.82 -16.42 -14.29
C SER A 26 25.48 -17.01 -14.77
N VAL A 27 24.59 -16.15 -15.28
CA VAL A 27 23.38 -16.57 -15.97
C VAL A 27 23.60 -16.37 -17.46
N SER A 28 23.43 -17.49 -18.17
CA SER A 28 23.40 -17.60 -19.61
C SER A 28 22.45 -16.56 -20.23
N ALA A 29 22.86 -16.00 -21.36
CA ALA A 29 22.19 -14.91 -22.05
C ALA A 29 20.73 -15.22 -22.38
N ASP A 30 19.76 -14.52 -21.76
CA ASP A 30 18.52 -14.08 -22.43
C ASP A 30 17.63 -13.06 -21.64
N ASP A 31 18.19 -12.16 -20.83
CA ASP A 31 17.38 -11.12 -20.16
C ASP A 31 17.28 -9.85 -21.03
N MET A 32 16.36 -9.92 -22.00
CA MET A 32 16.07 -8.89 -23.00
C MET A 32 15.39 -7.66 -22.36
N SER A 33 16.07 -6.52 -22.31
CA SER A 33 15.47 -5.24 -21.87
C SER A 33 14.61 -4.63 -22.99
N HIS A 34 13.29 -4.70 -22.85
CA HIS A 34 12.31 -4.23 -23.84
C HIS A 34 11.68 -2.88 -23.44
N PHE A 35 11.92 -1.81 -24.21
CA PHE A 35 11.27 -0.50 -23.99
C PHE A 35 10.19 -0.23 -25.04
N LYS A 36 8.92 -0.08 -24.63
CA LYS A 36 7.79 0.19 -25.53
C LYS A 36 7.39 1.67 -25.50
N LEU A 37 7.61 2.39 -26.59
CA LEU A 37 7.20 3.79 -26.78
C LEU A 37 5.87 3.86 -27.55
N TYR A 38 4.89 4.63 -27.06
CA TYR A 38 3.53 4.66 -27.61
C TYR A 38 3.27 5.83 -28.57
N PHE A 39 2.39 5.62 -29.56
CA PHE A 39 2.01 6.62 -30.57
C PHE A 39 0.50 6.85 -30.60
N ARG A 40 0.08 8.06 -31.01
CA ARG A 40 -1.33 8.35 -31.27
C ARG A 40 -1.82 7.63 -32.53
N PHE A 41 -3.14 7.59 -32.71
CA PHE A 41 -3.75 7.02 -33.90
C PHE A 41 -3.27 7.72 -35.18
N GLY A 42 -2.87 6.97 -36.20
CA GLY A 42 -2.43 7.51 -37.49
C GLY A 42 -1.12 8.32 -37.47
N GLU A 43 -0.45 8.42 -36.32
CA GLU A 43 0.75 9.25 -36.16
C GLU A 43 2.01 8.37 -35.90
N SER A 44 3.17 8.88 -36.36
CA SER A 44 4.51 8.32 -36.15
C SER A 44 5.45 9.30 -35.41
N GLU A 45 4.95 10.44 -34.94
CA GLU A 45 5.69 11.43 -34.16
C GLU A 45 5.79 11.03 -32.67
N ILE A 46 6.98 11.18 -32.07
CA ILE A 46 7.19 10.95 -30.64
C ILE A 46 6.63 12.14 -29.85
N LYS A 47 5.69 11.86 -28.96
CA LYS A 47 5.10 12.85 -28.03
C LYS A 47 5.47 12.46 -26.59
N PRO A 48 6.41 13.17 -25.94
CA PRO A 48 6.85 12.82 -24.58
C PRO A 48 5.70 12.81 -23.56
N TRP A 49 4.76 13.75 -23.69
CA TRP A 49 3.58 13.86 -22.82
C TRP A 49 2.51 12.80 -23.08
N PHE A 50 2.62 11.98 -24.13
CA PHE A 50 1.63 10.97 -24.44
C PHE A 50 1.89 9.69 -23.64
N ARG A 51 0.95 9.36 -22.75
CA ARG A 51 1.07 8.22 -21.81
C ARG A 51 2.34 8.31 -20.95
N GLU A 52 3.10 7.22 -20.82
CA GLU A 52 4.34 7.15 -20.06
C GLU A 52 5.60 7.46 -20.89
N ASN A 53 5.46 8.00 -22.10
CA ASN A 53 6.58 8.18 -23.04
C ASN A 53 7.73 8.99 -22.45
N ASP A 54 7.47 10.03 -21.66
CA ASP A 54 8.51 10.82 -20.99
C ASP A 54 9.41 9.97 -20.07
N ALA A 55 8.80 9.06 -19.31
CA ALA A 55 9.51 8.14 -18.43
C ALA A 55 10.25 7.05 -19.22
N ILE A 56 9.66 6.56 -20.32
CA ILE A 56 10.27 5.56 -21.21
C ILE A 56 11.48 6.15 -21.95
N LEU A 57 11.36 7.37 -22.48
CA LEU A 57 12.46 8.09 -23.12
C LEU A 57 13.60 8.33 -22.14
N SER A 58 13.30 8.71 -20.89
CA SER A 58 14.31 8.86 -19.84
C SER A 58 15.07 7.55 -19.54
N GLN A 59 14.40 6.40 -19.62
CA GLN A 59 15.03 5.09 -19.45
C GLN A 59 15.88 4.70 -20.65
N ILE A 60 15.38 4.92 -21.88
CA ILE A 60 16.14 4.73 -23.13
C ILE A 60 17.39 5.63 -23.11
N ASP A 61 17.25 6.89 -22.70
CA ASP A 61 18.34 7.84 -22.61
C ASP A 61 19.42 7.40 -21.62
N SER A 62 18.99 6.95 -20.44
CA SER A 62 19.89 6.45 -19.40
C SER A 62 20.65 5.22 -19.92
N LEU A 63 19.97 4.30 -20.58
CA LEU A 63 20.55 3.10 -21.16
C LEU A 63 21.54 3.43 -22.28
N CYS A 64 21.14 4.26 -23.26
CA CYS A 64 21.99 4.68 -24.37
C CYS A 64 23.22 5.47 -23.91
N SER A 65 23.13 6.25 -22.82
CA SER A 65 24.27 6.96 -22.25
C SER A 65 25.31 6.05 -21.58
N LEU A 66 24.91 4.83 -21.21
CA LEU A 66 25.77 3.84 -20.54
C LEU A 66 26.39 2.85 -21.53
N ILE A 67 25.96 2.87 -22.80
CA ILE A 67 26.46 1.96 -23.83
C ILE A 67 27.77 2.47 -24.41
N ASP A 68 28.82 1.68 -24.26
CA ASP A 68 30.08 1.88 -24.96
C ASP A 68 29.98 1.28 -26.38
N LEU A 69 29.96 2.14 -27.40
CA LEU A 69 29.90 1.76 -28.82
C LEU A 69 31.05 0.85 -29.27
N LYS A 70 32.13 0.72 -28.48
CA LYS A 70 33.22 -0.23 -28.73
C LYS A 70 32.81 -1.68 -28.43
N GLN A 71 31.79 -1.89 -27.61
CA GLN A 71 31.17 -3.19 -27.42
C GLN A 71 30.19 -3.36 -28.57
N LYS A 72 30.44 -4.32 -29.48
CA LYS A 72 29.60 -4.62 -30.65
C LYS A 72 28.15 -4.95 -30.24
N LEU A 73 27.34 -3.93 -29.98
CA LEU A 73 25.97 -4.01 -29.50
C LEU A 73 25.05 -3.62 -30.65
N TYR A 74 23.98 -4.39 -30.86
CA TYR A 74 22.96 -4.11 -31.85
C TYR A 74 21.69 -3.63 -31.15
N VAL A 75 21.05 -2.62 -31.73
CA VAL A 75 19.79 -2.03 -31.27
C VAL A 75 18.69 -2.45 -32.24
N LYS A 76 17.90 -3.46 -31.86
CA LYS A 76 16.75 -3.90 -32.62
C LYS A 76 15.55 -3.03 -32.28
N VAL A 77 14.87 -2.50 -33.31
CA VAL A 77 13.68 -1.66 -33.16
C VAL A 77 12.51 -2.28 -33.91
N VAL A 78 11.43 -2.60 -33.19
CA VAL A 78 10.22 -3.20 -33.76
C VAL A 78 9.07 -2.20 -33.73
N GLY A 79 8.52 -1.86 -34.90
CA GLY A 79 7.36 -0.97 -35.01
C GLY A 79 6.04 -1.73 -35.12
N ALA A 80 4.99 -1.21 -34.49
CA ALA A 80 3.65 -1.78 -34.52
C ALA A 80 2.56 -0.72 -34.76
N ALA A 81 1.51 -1.13 -35.48
CA ALA A 81 0.30 -0.36 -35.72
C ALA A 81 -0.93 -1.20 -35.38
N SER A 82 -2.00 -0.49 -35.01
CA SER A 82 -3.30 -1.12 -34.78
C SER A 82 -3.81 -1.77 -36.07
N PRO A 83 -4.53 -2.91 -36.01
CA PRO A 83 -5.06 -3.59 -37.19
C PRO A 83 -6.16 -2.79 -37.91
N GLU A 84 -6.65 -1.72 -37.32
CA GLU A 84 -7.69 -0.85 -37.88
C GLU A 84 -7.19 -0.20 -39.19
N GLY A 85 -7.93 -0.35 -40.29
CA GLY A 85 -7.63 0.30 -41.58
C GLY A 85 -6.88 -0.57 -42.59
N GLU A 86 -6.31 0.08 -43.60
CA GLU A 86 -5.69 -0.59 -44.75
C GLU A 86 -4.33 -1.23 -44.38
N VAL A 87 -4.09 -2.47 -44.81
CA VAL A 87 -2.90 -3.25 -44.38
C VAL A 87 -1.60 -2.60 -44.86
N SER A 88 -1.56 -2.03 -46.07
CA SER A 88 -0.34 -1.38 -46.56
C SER A 88 -0.05 -0.08 -45.79
N PHE A 89 -1.09 0.68 -45.43
CA PHE A 89 -1.00 1.82 -44.51
C PHE A 89 -0.42 1.41 -43.14
N ASN A 90 -0.93 0.35 -42.51
CA ASN A 90 -0.47 -0.09 -41.19
C ASN A 90 0.97 -0.63 -41.18
N LYS A 91 1.39 -1.30 -42.28
CA LYS A 91 2.80 -1.70 -42.47
C LYS A 91 3.72 -0.49 -42.62
N ARG A 92 3.32 0.51 -43.41
CA ARG A 92 4.08 1.76 -43.56
C ARG A 92 4.19 2.50 -42.23
N LEU A 93 3.08 2.68 -41.53
CA LEU A 93 3.01 3.39 -40.25
C LEU A 93 3.84 2.71 -39.15
N SER A 94 3.84 1.37 -39.11
CA SER A 94 4.71 0.59 -38.21
C SER A 94 6.19 0.88 -38.49
N ARG A 95 6.61 0.86 -39.76
CA ARG A 95 7.98 1.15 -40.15
C ARG A 95 8.39 2.58 -39.81
N GLU A 96 7.52 3.55 -40.04
CA GLU A 96 7.76 4.95 -39.68
C GLU A 96 8.00 5.11 -38.18
N ARG A 97 7.20 4.46 -37.32
CA ARG A 97 7.39 4.51 -35.86
C ARG A 97 8.72 3.94 -35.40
N ALA A 98 9.14 2.81 -35.97
CA ALA A 98 10.46 2.24 -35.69
C ALA A 98 11.58 3.19 -36.11
N ASN A 99 11.45 3.81 -37.29
CA ASN A 99 12.42 4.78 -37.79
C ASN A 99 12.45 6.07 -36.95
N THR A 100 11.31 6.56 -36.46
CA THR A 100 11.30 7.74 -35.58
C THR A 100 12.07 7.49 -34.29
N LEU A 101 11.92 6.30 -33.71
CA LEU A 101 12.65 5.91 -32.50
C LEU A 101 14.14 5.67 -32.78
N LYS A 102 14.48 5.05 -33.91
CA LYS A 102 15.88 4.97 -34.39
C LYS A 102 16.49 6.37 -34.49
N ASN A 103 15.85 7.29 -35.20
CA ASN A 103 16.36 8.65 -35.43
C ASN A 103 16.53 9.43 -34.12
N TYR A 104 15.60 9.26 -33.16
CA TYR A 104 15.72 9.84 -31.82
C TYR A 104 17.03 9.40 -31.13
N ILE A 105 17.35 8.10 -31.17
CA ILE A 105 18.57 7.55 -30.55
C ILE A 105 19.82 8.00 -31.32
N THR A 106 19.78 7.90 -32.66
CA THR A 106 20.90 8.28 -33.54
C THR A 106 21.29 9.76 -33.37
N HIS A 107 20.32 10.67 -33.38
CA HIS A 107 20.59 12.10 -33.24
C HIS A 107 21.18 12.48 -31.87
N LYS A 108 20.78 11.78 -30.81
CA LYS A 108 21.14 12.14 -29.44
C LYS A 108 22.46 11.51 -28.98
N TYR A 109 22.81 10.33 -29.51
CA TYR A 109 23.95 9.54 -29.04
C TYR A 109 24.95 9.16 -30.14
N SER A 110 24.75 9.64 -31.37
CA SER A 110 25.66 9.40 -32.52
C SER A 110 25.91 7.93 -32.84
N PHE A 111 24.91 7.07 -32.62
CA PHE A 111 25.00 5.65 -32.97
C PHE A 111 25.11 5.49 -34.51
N PRO A 112 26.04 4.67 -35.03
CA PRO A 112 26.11 4.43 -36.46
C PRO A 112 24.87 3.65 -36.93
N ASP A 113 24.42 3.91 -38.17
CA ASP A 113 23.24 3.24 -38.73
C ASP A 113 23.37 1.70 -38.73
N SER A 114 24.60 1.19 -38.86
CA SER A 114 24.92 -0.25 -38.81
C SER A 114 24.68 -0.90 -37.45
N ALA A 115 24.45 -0.11 -36.39
CA ALA A 115 24.09 -0.62 -35.08
C ALA A 115 22.60 -1.00 -34.98
N PHE A 116 21.76 -0.64 -35.96
CA PHE A 116 20.31 -0.83 -35.86
C PHE A 116 19.78 -1.94 -36.77
N ILE A 117 18.83 -2.73 -36.25
CA ILE A 117 18.01 -3.68 -37.02
C ILE A 117 16.55 -3.25 -36.89
N ILE A 118 15.86 -2.99 -38.00
CA ILE A 118 14.46 -2.54 -38.01
C ILE A 118 13.53 -3.69 -38.41
N GLU A 119 12.53 -3.97 -37.58
CA GLU A 119 11.48 -4.95 -37.87
C GLU A 119 10.08 -4.34 -37.74
N VAL A 120 9.12 -4.96 -38.44
CA VAL A 120 7.70 -4.61 -38.36
C VAL A 120 6.96 -5.79 -37.73
N ALA A 121 6.18 -5.54 -36.68
CA ALA A 121 5.42 -6.59 -36.00
C ALA A 121 4.37 -7.20 -36.94
N ASN A 122 4.36 -8.54 -37.05
CA ASN A 122 3.32 -9.27 -37.78
C ASN A 122 2.06 -9.36 -36.92
N VAL A 123 0.94 -8.82 -37.41
CA VAL A 123 -0.35 -8.89 -36.70
C VAL A 123 -1.00 -10.25 -36.97
N SER A 124 -0.55 -11.27 -36.27
CA SER A 124 -1.20 -12.57 -36.25
C SER A 124 -1.10 -13.18 -34.85
N GLU A 125 -2.01 -12.74 -33.96
CA GLU A 125 -2.68 -13.55 -32.92
C GLU A 125 -3.56 -12.66 -32.02
N PRO A 126 -4.78 -13.07 -31.64
CA PRO A 126 -5.76 -12.19 -31.02
C PRO A 126 -5.92 -12.45 -29.52
N ILE A 127 -5.14 -11.80 -28.65
CA ILE A 127 -5.53 -11.56 -27.26
C ILE A 127 -4.92 -10.23 -26.78
N VAL A 128 -5.54 -9.09 -27.11
CA VAL A 128 -5.22 -7.81 -26.45
C VAL A 128 -6.50 -7.04 -26.15
N VAL A 129 -6.61 -6.62 -24.90
CA VAL A 129 -7.77 -6.04 -24.21
C VAL A 129 -8.11 -4.61 -24.72
N SER A 130 -7.38 -4.08 -25.71
CA SER A 130 -7.63 -2.79 -26.37
C SER A 130 -6.72 -2.58 -27.58
N PHE A 131 -7.28 -2.23 -28.75
CA PHE A 131 -6.51 -1.86 -29.95
C PHE A 131 -5.59 -0.64 -29.76
N ARG A 132 -5.78 0.11 -28.66
CA ARG A 132 -4.95 1.26 -28.30
C ARG A 132 -3.54 0.85 -27.88
N ASP A 133 -3.32 -0.39 -27.46
CA ASP A 133 -2.03 -0.86 -26.95
C ASP A 133 -1.14 -1.51 -28.01
N LEU A 134 -1.61 -1.55 -29.26
CA LEU A 134 -0.89 -2.06 -30.43
C LEU A 134 -0.16 -0.94 -31.22
N ARG A 135 -0.12 0.28 -30.70
CA ARG A 135 0.45 1.47 -31.36
C ARG A 135 1.77 1.85 -30.71
N TYR A 136 2.85 1.14 -31.03
CA TYR A 136 4.13 1.32 -30.35
C TYR A 136 5.35 1.13 -31.26
N ALA A 137 6.51 1.55 -30.76
CA ALA A 137 7.83 1.10 -31.20
C ALA A 137 8.57 0.52 -29.99
N LEU A 138 9.17 -0.65 -30.17
CA LEU A 138 9.87 -1.41 -29.14
C LEU A 138 11.37 -1.37 -29.44
N VAL A 139 12.18 -0.98 -28.46
CA VAL A 139 13.66 -1.05 -28.57
C VAL A 139 14.20 -2.18 -27.71
N ASN A 140 15.09 -2.94 -28.34
CA ASN A 140 15.81 -4.08 -27.82
C ASN A 140 17.31 -3.84 -28.00
N ILE A 141 18.12 -4.06 -26.98
CA ILE A 141 19.58 -3.93 -27.10
C ILE A 141 20.21 -5.28 -26.81
N GLU A 142 20.92 -5.80 -27.81
CA GLU A 142 21.49 -7.14 -27.82
C GLU A 142 23.01 -7.06 -27.97
N LYS A 143 23.75 -7.94 -27.27
CA LYS A 143 25.21 -8.03 -27.38
C LYS A 143 25.57 -8.94 -28.54
N GLY A 144 26.33 -8.41 -29.51
CA GLY A 144 26.62 -9.08 -30.77
C GLY A 144 27.40 -10.37 -30.60
N GLY A 145 26.69 -11.50 -30.59
CA GLY A 145 27.10 -12.70 -31.29
C GLY A 145 26.70 -12.56 -32.76
N GLN A 146 27.49 -13.09 -33.69
CA GLN A 146 27.22 -13.04 -35.13
C GLN A 146 25.75 -13.35 -35.45
N TYR A 147 25.04 -12.39 -36.03
CA TYR A 147 23.86 -12.69 -36.81
C TYR A 147 24.12 -12.28 -38.25
N ALA A 148 24.06 -13.29 -39.11
CA ALA A 148 23.91 -13.12 -40.53
C ALA A 148 22.70 -12.23 -40.79
N VAL A 149 22.88 -11.28 -41.71
CA VAL A 149 21.78 -10.55 -42.34
C VAL A 149 20.84 -11.59 -42.93
N CYS A 150 19.70 -11.80 -42.28
CA CYS A 150 18.67 -12.69 -42.78
C CYS A 150 17.55 -11.84 -43.36
N ASP A 151 17.77 -11.36 -44.59
CA ASP A 151 16.68 -11.01 -45.49
C ASP A 151 15.97 -12.32 -45.86
N THR A 152 15.00 -12.76 -45.04
CA THR A 152 14.12 -13.85 -45.47
C THR A 152 12.67 -13.56 -45.06
N ILE A 153 11.93 -13.02 -46.01
CA ILE A 153 10.49 -13.26 -46.12
C ILE A 153 10.35 -14.76 -46.41
N GLN A 154 9.81 -15.57 -45.49
CA GLN A 154 9.30 -16.88 -45.88
C GLN A 154 8.05 -17.31 -45.13
N THR A 155 7.11 -17.73 -45.98
CA THR A 155 5.78 -18.26 -45.74
C THR A 155 5.80 -19.62 -45.07
N SER A 156 4.74 -19.89 -44.30
CA SER A 156 4.40 -21.18 -43.71
C SER A 156 4.63 -22.38 -44.62
N ASN A 157 5.46 -23.34 -44.20
CA ASN A 157 5.13 -24.77 -44.30
C ASN A 157 6.04 -25.66 -43.46
N MET A 158 5.42 -26.70 -42.92
CA MET A 158 5.92 -27.72 -41.99
C MET A 158 7.14 -28.50 -42.50
N GLN A 159 8.07 -28.87 -41.59
CA GLN A 159 8.36 -30.28 -41.27
C GLN A 159 9.33 -30.43 -40.08
N LYS A 160 8.91 -31.26 -39.11
CA LYS A 160 9.76 -31.85 -38.07
C LYS A 160 10.85 -32.70 -38.72
N VAL A 161 12.10 -32.46 -38.37
CA VAL A 161 13.17 -33.48 -38.42
C VAL A 161 13.88 -33.47 -37.07
N VAL A 162 13.69 -34.57 -36.34
CA VAL A 162 14.42 -34.90 -35.12
C VAL A 162 15.75 -35.52 -35.53
N ASN A 163 16.85 -35.09 -34.92
CA ASN A 163 18.04 -35.93 -34.82
C ASN A 163 18.65 -35.81 -33.42
N PRO A 164 18.91 -36.92 -32.71
CA PRO A 164 19.39 -36.90 -31.34
C PRO A 164 20.92 -36.99 -31.31
N ASP A 165 21.56 -36.09 -30.57
CA ASP A 165 22.88 -36.39 -30.01
C ASP A 165 22.95 -35.79 -28.61
N ILE A 166 22.68 -36.65 -27.64
CA ILE A 166 22.90 -36.43 -26.21
C ILE A 166 24.36 -36.76 -25.95
N ARG A 167 25.16 -35.78 -25.51
CA ARG A 167 26.33 -36.02 -24.67
C ARG A 167 26.06 -35.48 -23.28
N ASN A 168 26.07 -36.43 -22.34
CA ASN A 168 25.99 -36.21 -20.90
C ASN A 168 27.08 -35.25 -20.42
N GLY A 169 26.70 -34.32 -19.54
CA GLY A 169 27.60 -33.49 -18.76
C GLY A 169 26.98 -33.24 -17.40
N ASP A 170 27.47 -34.01 -16.42
CA ASP A 170 27.47 -33.87 -14.97
C ASP A 170 26.38 -33.02 -14.25
N GLU A 171 25.65 -33.71 -13.39
CA GLU A 171 24.90 -33.15 -12.26
C GLU A 171 25.85 -32.42 -11.29
N SER A 172 25.94 -31.09 -11.39
CA SER A 172 26.41 -30.25 -10.27
C SER A 172 25.21 -29.65 -9.55
N ALA A 173 24.69 -30.38 -8.57
CA ALA A 173 23.74 -29.86 -7.59
C ALA A 173 24.45 -28.83 -6.68
N SER A 174 24.59 -27.57 -7.10
CA SER A 174 25.13 -26.51 -6.21
C SER A 174 24.91 -25.05 -6.66
N SER A 175 23.69 -24.62 -7.02
CA SER A 175 23.36 -23.17 -6.96
C SER A 175 21.86 -22.81 -6.95
N ASP A 176 20.98 -23.68 -7.43
CA ASP A 176 19.55 -23.38 -7.61
C ASP A 176 18.80 -23.07 -6.31
N TRP A 177 19.14 -23.73 -5.20
CA TRP A 177 18.50 -23.46 -3.91
C TRP A 177 18.82 -22.06 -3.38
N LEU A 178 20.00 -21.52 -3.71
CA LEU A 178 20.43 -20.18 -3.29
C LEU A 178 19.61 -19.11 -4.03
N TYR A 179 19.30 -19.34 -5.30
CA TYR A 179 18.48 -18.44 -6.13
C TYR A 179 17.00 -18.48 -5.75
N VAL A 180 16.45 -19.66 -5.46
CA VAL A 180 15.09 -19.79 -4.91
C VAL A 180 14.99 -19.09 -3.55
N LEU A 181 16.03 -19.21 -2.70
CA LEU A 181 16.11 -18.51 -1.43
C LEU A 181 16.20 -16.98 -1.62
N LEU A 182 17.02 -16.50 -2.56
CA LEU A 182 17.10 -15.07 -2.91
C LEU A 182 15.77 -14.51 -3.44
N ALA A 183 15.13 -15.20 -4.37
CA ALA A 183 13.86 -14.79 -4.94
C ALA A 183 12.77 -14.75 -3.86
N GLY A 184 12.76 -15.72 -2.94
CA GLY A 184 11.92 -15.71 -1.75
C GLY A 184 12.17 -14.50 -0.84
N VAL A 185 13.44 -14.17 -0.58
CA VAL A 185 13.83 -12.99 0.20
C VAL A 185 13.41 -11.69 -0.50
N CYS A 186 13.58 -11.57 -1.82
CA CYS A 186 13.14 -10.42 -2.61
C CYS A 186 11.62 -10.25 -2.57
N LEU A 187 10.85 -11.33 -2.70
CA LEU A 187 9.39 -11.29 -2.59
C LEU A 187 8.95 -10.82 -1.20
N LEU A 188 9.58 -11.33 -0.14
CA LEU A 188 9.32 -10.90 1.24
C LEU A 188 9.63 -9.40 1.44
N ILE A 189 10.73 -8.90 0.85
CA ILE A 189 11.08 -7.48 0.88
C ILE A 189 10.03 -6.65 0.12
N LEU A 190 9.60 -7.07 -1.07
CA LEU A 190 8.58 -6.38 -1.87
C LEU A 190 7.23 -6.34 -1.15
N CYS A 191 6.78 -7.46 -0.58
CA CYS A 191 5.59 -7.53 0.27
C CYS A 191 5.71 -6.58 1.48
N GLY A 192 6.87 -6.56 2.13
CA GLY A 192 7.17 -5.65 3.23
C GLY A 192 7.11 -4.17 2.82
N LEU A 193 7.71 -3.81 1.68
CA LEU A 193 7.69 -2.45 1.14
C LEU A 193 6.28 -2.00 0.76
N ASN A 194 5.48 -2.88 0.13
CA ASN A 194 4.09 -2.58 -0.20
C ASN A 194 3.26 -2.34 1.08
N ARG A 195 3.47 -3.16 2.12
CA ARG A 195 2.83 -2.97 3.43
C ARG A 195 3.20 -1.62 4.06
N ILE A 196 4.48 -1.23 3.98
CA ILE A 196 4.96 0.08 4.46
C ILE A 196 4.30 1.23 3.66
N LEU A 197 4.20 1.11 2.33
CA LEU A 197 3.54 2.12 1.50
C LEU A 197 2.06 2.27 1.86
N GLN A 198 1.35 1.17 2.12
CA GLN A 198 -0.04 1.22 2.58
C GLN A 198 -0.16 1.91 3.95
N ILE A 199 0.74 1.64 4.90
CA ILE A 199 0.79 2.34 6.20
C ILE A 199 0.99 3.85 6.00
N ILE A 200 1.92 4.24 5.12
CA ILE A 200 2.19 5.65 4.81
C ILE A 200 0.96 6.32 4.18
N LYS A 201 0.29 5.64 3.23
CA LYS A 201 -0.94 6.15 2.60
C LYS A 201 -2.04 6.36 3.63
N ARG A 202 -2.34 5.35 4.46
CA ARG A 202 -3.32 5.44 5.55
C ARG A 202 -3.03 6.60 6.50
N GLY A 203 -1.77 6.74 6.91
CA GLY A 203 -1.35 7.82 7.80
C GLY A 203 -1.57 9.24 7.26
N LYS A 204 -1.75 9.41 5.93
CA LYS A 204 -2.05 10.69 5.29
C LYS A 204 -3.54 11.01 5.18
N GLU A 205 -4.43 10.09 5.52
CA GLU A 205 -5.86 10.39 5.56
C GLU A 205 -6.18 11.40 6.67
N ILE A 206 -7.19 12.24 6.46
CA ILE A 206 -7.72 13.15 7.47
C ILE A 206 -9.05 12.52 7.91
N PRO A 207 -9.17 12.04 9.16
CA PRO A 207 -10.45 11.57 9.67
C PRO A 207 -11.51 12.67 9.61
N PHE A 208 -12.72 12.30 9.20
CA PHE A 208 -13.88 13.17 9.05
C PHE A 208 -15.17 12.40 9.37
N GLY A 209 -16.26 13.12 9.65
CA GLY A 209 -17.59 12.53 9.86
C GLY A 209 -18.55 13.54 10.48
N ASN A 210 -19.70 13.04 10.95
CA ASN A 210 -20.72 13.86 11.61
C ASN A 210 -20.18 14.44 12.94
N ASP A 211 -20.76 15.53 13.44
CA ASP A 211 -20.38 16.17 14.73
C ASP A 211 -19.04 16.93 14.75
N SER A 212 -18.58 17.43 13.60
CA SER A 212 -17.34 18.22 13.53
C SER A 212 -16.08 17.49 14.05
N ILE A 213 -16.04 16.16 13.94
CA ILE A 213 -14.84 15.39 14.31
C ILE A 213 -13.60 15.93 13.58
N ASN A 214 -12.52 16.19 14.33
CA ASN A 214 -11.23 16.64 13.80
C ASN A 214 -11.30 17.97 13.03
N GLN A 215 -11.94 19.00 13.61
CA GLN A 215 -11.98 20.35 13.02
C GLN A 215 -10.58 20.91 12.68
N GLU A 216 -9.55 20.47 13.40
CA GLU A 216 -8.16 20.85 13.17
C GLU A 216 -7.54 20.21 11.92
N ARG A 217 -8.30 19.35 11.20
CA ARG A 217 -7.90 18.69 9.94
C ARG A 217 -6.58 17.93 10.05
N ARG A 218 -6.36 17.28 11.19
CA ARG A 218 -5.12 16.57 11.46
C ARG A 218 -5.07 15.27 10.66
N LEU A 219 -3.90 14.98 10.11
CA LEU A 219 -3.64 13.68 9.50
C LEU A 219 -3.75 12.57 10.56
N LEU A 220 -4.23 11.39 10.17
CA LEU A 220 -4.34 10.21 11.03
C LEU A 220 -3.00 9.90 11.73
N ARG A 221 -1.88 9.96 11.01
CA ARG A 221 -0.54 9.77 11.62
C ARG A 221 -0.18 10.81 12.67
N SER A 222 -0.67 12.04 12.54
CA SER A 222 -0.45 13.11 13.51
C SER A 222 -1.26 12.85 14.77
N ILE A 223 -2.51 12.42 14.60
CA ILE A 223 -3.39 12.03 15.70
C ILE A 223 -2.77 10.83 16.45
N CYS A 224 -2.40 9.75 15.75
CA CYS A 224 -1.77 8.59 16.39
C CYS A 224 -0.50 8.96 17.17
N ARG A 225 0.37 9.82 16.62
CA ARG A 225 1.63 10.19 17.29
C ARG A 225 1.44 11.13 18.48
N ARG A 226 0.46 12.02 18.42
CA ARG A 226 0.19 13.03 19.45
C ARG A 226 -1.31 13.19 19.63
N PRO A 227 -2.00 12.24 20.29
CA PRO A 227 -3.45 12.29 20.37
C PRO A 227 -3.96 13.61 20.96
N PHE A 228 -3.33 14.03 22.06
CA PHE A 228 -3.69 15.24 22.79
C PHE A 228 -3.03 16.50 22.24
N LEU A 229 -3.83 17.54 22.03
CA LEU A 229 -3.37 18.84 21.54
C LEU A 229 -2.80 19.72 22.66
N PRO A 230 -1.92 20.69 22.36
CA PRO A 230 -1.29 21.53 23.37
C PRO A 230 -2.26 22.27 24.29
N TYR A 231 -3.44 22.68 23.80
CA TYR A 231 -4.44 23.34 24.62
C TYR A 231 -5.05 22.41 25.67
N MET A 232 -5.16 21.10 25.39
CA MET A 232 -5.68 20.12 26.35
C MET A 232 -4.77 20.03 27.59
N TYR A 233 -3.45 20.07 27.39
CA TYR A 233 -2.49 20.12 28.51
C TYR A 233 -2.67 21.36 29.38
N LYS A 234 -2.99 22.52 28.77
CA LYS A 234 -3.29 23.75 29.52
C LYS A 234 -4.63 23.64 30.25
N ALA A 235 -5.62 22.99 29.64
CA ALA A 235 -6.92 22.80 30.27
C ALA A 235 -6.85 21.89 31.51
N ILE A 236 -5.91 20.94 31.57
CA ILE A 236 -5.65 20.18 32.81
C ILE A 236 -5.27 21.10 33.97
N ASP A 237 -4.58 22.22 33.72
CA ASP A 237 -4.21 23.16 34.78
C ASP A 237 -5.43 23.85 35.39
N THR A 238 -6.51 24.01 34.63
CA THR A 238 -7.76 24.64 35.09
C THR A 238 -8.65 23.71 35.92
N LEU A 239 -8.35 22.41 35.95
CA LEU A 239 -9.13 21.44 36.73
C LEU A 239 -8.98 21.70 38.24
N LYS A 240 -10.08 21.57 38.98
CA LYS A 240 -10.11 21.71 40.45
C LYS A 240 -9.75 20.39 41.15
N ILE A 241 -8.61 19.81 40.78
CA ILE A 241 -8.07 18.55 41.34
C ILE A 241 -6.67 18.76 41.92
N SER A 242 -6.17 17.78 42.66
CA SER A 242 -4.84 17.85 43.29
C SER A 242 -3.71 18.08 42.25
N PRO A 243 -2.64 18.82 42.61
CA PRO A 243 -1.48 19.00 41.72
C PRO A 243 -0.84 17.67 41.29
N GLU A 244 -0.79 16.69 42.19
CA GLU A 244 -0.27 15.34 41.92
C GLU A 244 -1.08 14.61 40.85
N SER A 245 -2.41 14.67 40.94
CA SER A 245 -3.31 14.11 39.93
C SER A 245 -3.08 14.77 38.57
N LYS A 246 -2.92 16.11 38.51
CA LYS A 246 -2.60 16.84 37.27
C LYS A 246 -1.29 16.36 36.65
N ILE A 247 -0.26 16.16 37.47
CA ILE A 247 1.05 15.64 37.01
C ILE A 247 0.89 14.24 36.43
N LYS A 248 0.22 13.32 37.14
CA LYS A 248 -0.02 11.94 36.68
C LYS A 248 -0.81 11.90 35.36
N ILE A 249 -1.85 12.72 35.25
CA ILE A 249 -2.65 12.84 34.01
C ILE A 249 -1.77 13.29 32.86
N LYS A 250 -1.03 14.40 33.03
CA LYS A 250 -0.14 14.93 31.98
C LYS A 250 0.98 13.96 31.62
N GLU A 251 1.51 13.19 32.56
CA GLU A 251 2.49 12.16 32.28
C GLU A 251 1.90 11.01 31.44
N SER A 252 0.71 10.52 31.80
CA SER A 252 -0.02 9.54 31.00
C SER A 252 -0.32 10.08 29.59
N MET A 253 -0.75 11.33 29.47
CA MET A 253 -0.97 11.99 28.18
C MET A 253 0.31 12.01 27.32
N ARG A 254 1.48 12.33 27.91
CA ARG A 254 2.76 12.35 27.19
C ARG A 254 3.21 10.97 26.73
N LYS A 255 2.90 9.93 27.52
CA LYS A 255 3.17 8.52 27.17
C LYS A 255 2.19 7.96 26.15
N THR A 256 1.12 8.69 25.86
CA THR A 256 0.10 8.27 24.90
C THR A 256 0.47 8.72 23.49
N GLY A 257 0.44 7.78 22.57
CA GLY A 257 0.74 7.99 21.17
C GLY A 257 1.64 6.89 20.63
N THR A 258 1.59 6.73 19.31
CA THR A 258 2.28 5.63 18.63
C THR A 258 2.64 6.01 17.20
N TYR A 259 3.63 5.31 16.65
CA TYR A 259 3.91 5.33 15.22
C TYR A 259 3.08 4.30 14.46
N LYS A 260 2.40 3.39 15.16
CA LYS A 260 1.52 2.39 14.56
C LYS A 260 0.22 3.07 14.12
N ILE A 261 -0.17 2.86 12.87
CA ILE A 261 -1.46 3.29 12.36
C ILE A 261 -2.41 2.09 12.45
N PRO A 262 -3.56 2.20 13.13
CA PRO A 262 -4.52 1.12 13.23
C PRO A 262 -4.93 0.59 11.85
N GLU A 263 -5.07 -0.73 11.72
CA GLU A 263 -5.65 -1.31 10.52
C GLU A 263 -7.13 -0.94 10.41
N TRP A 264 -7.61 -0.78 9.18
CA TRP A 264 -9.03 -0.57 8.93
C TRP A 264 -9.86 -1.72 9.51
N ALA A 265 -11.11 -1.43 9.84
CA ALA A 265 -12.03 -2.46 10.30
C ALA A 265 -12.13 -3.59 9.27
N LYS A 266 -12.13 -4.83 9.77
CA LYS A 266 -12.29 -6.05 8.97
C LYS A 266 -13.42 -6.84 9.59
N ASN A 267 -14.42 -7.21 8.77
CA ASN A 267 -15.58 -7.98 9.20
C ASN A 267 -16.30 -7.40 10.44
N GLY A 268 -16.40 -6.07 10.54
CA GLY A 268 -17.05 -5.41 11.66
C GLY A 268 -16.24 -5.37 12.95
N SER A 269 -14.95 -5.73 12.93
CA SER A 269 -14.05 -5.68 14.09
C SER A 269 -12.85 -4.76 13.84
N VAL A 270 -12.42 -4.04 14.87
CA VAL A 270 -11.27 -3.12 14.82
C VAL A 270 -10.49 -3.10 16.13
N ASN A 271 -9.16 -3.13 16.02
CA ASN A 271 -8.25 -2.95 17.16
C ASN A 271 -7.67 -1.53 17.17
N LEU A 272 -8.06 -0.75 18.18
CA LEU A 272 -7.57 0.61 18.40
C LEU A 272 -6.62 0.73 19.61
N SER A 273 -6.24 -0.37 20.24
CA SER A 273 -5.40 -0.37 21.46
C SER A 273 -4.06 0.34 21.27
N SER A 274 -3.52 0.32 20.05
CA SER A 274 -2.27 1.01 19.74
C SER A 274 -2.33 2.54 19.95
N VAL A 275 -3.52 3.14 19.86
CA VAL A 275 -3.75 4.58 20.02
C VAL A 275 -4.53 4.91 21.31
N ALA A 276 -4.82 3.90 22.13
CA ALA A 276 -5.53 4.06 23.39
C ALA A 276 -4.73 4.89 24.41
N TRP A 277 -5.47 5.58 25.28
CA TRP A 277 -4.94 6.38 26.37
C TRP A 277 -4.12 5.50 27.31
N ASN A 278 -2.86 5.88 27.53
CA ASN A 278 -1.87 4.99 28.11
C ASN A 278 -2.23 4.55 29.55
N GLY A 279 -2.35 3.23 29.68
CA GLY A 279 -2.51 2.50 30.94
C GLY A 279 -3.94 2.45 31.46
N ILE A 280 -4.93 2.68 30.61
CA ILE A 280 -6.34 2.44 30.93
C ILE A 280 -6.84 1.33 30.01
N ARG A 281 -6.74 0.09 30.50
CA ARG A 281 -7.30 -1.09 29.86
C ARG A 281 -8.09 -1.86 30.90
N ILE A 282 -9.40 -1.96 30.68
CA ILE A 282 -10.37 -2.35 31.70
C ILE A 282 -11.05 -3.61 31.22
N LYS A 283 -11.05 -4.66 32.05
CA LYS A 283 -11.80 -5.88 31.74
C LYS A 283 -13.29 -5.60 31.97
N LEU A 284 -14.11 -5.85 30.95
CA LEU A 284 -15.55 -5.72 31.03
C LEU A 284 -16.17 -6.97 31.67
N PRO A 285 -17.36 -6.85 32.30
CA PRO A 285 -18.04 -7.98 32.90
C PRO A 285 -18.36 -9.05 31.86
N ASN A 286 -18.43 -10.31 32.29
CA ASN A 286 -19.04 -11.34 31.44
C ASN A 286 -20.57 -11.19 31.42
N GLU A 287 -21.25 -11.95 30.56
CA GLU A 287 -22.71 -11.88 30.38
C GLU A 287 -23.49 -11.97 31.70
N LYS A 288 -23.15 -12.93 32.57
CA LYS A 288 -23.84 -13.14 33.85
C LYS A 288 -23.62 -11.96 34.81
N GLU A 289 -22.39 -11.48 34.90
CA GLU A 289 -22.04 -10.31 35.70
C GLU A 289 -22.75 -9.05 35.19
N LEU A 290 -22.82 -8.87 33.86
CA LEU A 290 -23.45 -7.72 33.24
C LEU A 290 -24.96 -7.71 33.50
N ILE A 291 -25.65 -8.84 33.33
CA ILE A 291 -27.08 -8.97 33.63
C ILE A 291 -27.33 -8.61 35.11
N LYS A 292 -26.52 -9.15 36.02
CA LYS A 292 -26.64 -8.85 37.45
C LYS A 292 -26.49 -7.35 37.73
N LEU A 293 -25.45 -6.71 37.20
CA LEU A 293 -25.22 -5.26 37.38
C LEU A 293 -26.34 -4.41 36.79
N ILE A 294 -26.92 -4.82 35.66
CA ILE A 294 -28.06 -4.13 35.05
C ILE A 294 -29.29 -4.26 35.95
N GLN A 295 -29.61 -5.45 36.45
CA GLN A 295 -30.76 -5.68 37.32
C GLN A 295 -30.62 -5.01 38.70
N GLU A 296 -29.40 -4.91 39.22
CA GLU A 296 -29.13 -4.13 40.44
C GLU A 296 -29.40 -2.63 40.25
N LYS A 297 -29.12 -2.10 39.05
CA LYS A 297 -29.32 -0.68 38.73
C LYS A 297 -30.76 -0.35 38.31
N TYR A 298 -31.39 -1.23 37.54
CA TYR A 298 -32.76 -1.11 37.07
C TYR A 298 -33.59 -2.23 37.69
N SER A 299 -34.15 -1.93 38.86
CA SER A 299 -35.07 -2.85 39.53
C SER A 299 -36.21 -3.24 38.57
N ASP A 300 -36.55 -4.52 38.54
CA ASP A 300 -37.65 -5.11 37.75
C ASP A 300 -37.45 -5.21 36.22
N ILE A 301 -36.26 -4.92 35.68
CA ILE A 301 -36.00 -5.12 34.24
C ILE A 301 -35.87 -6.61 33.87
N ASN A 302 -36.63 -7.05 32.87
CA ASN A 302 -36.48 -8.40 32.32
C ASN A 302 -35.32 -8.46 31.31
N THR A 303 -34.70 -9.64 31.15
CA THR A 303 -33.53 -9.81 30.26
C THR A 303 -33.84 -9.49 28.79
N ASN A 304 -35.06 -9.76 28.34
CA ASN A 304 -35.55 -9.41 27.00
C ASN A 304 -35.73 -7.90 26.77
N GLU A 305 -35.81 -7.09 27.84
CA GLU A 305 -35.95 -5.63 27.77
C GLU A 305 -34.61 -4.89 27.86
N ILE A 306 -33.50 -5.63 28.04
CA ILE A 306 -32.15 -5.06 28.06
C ILE A 306 -31.82 -4.47 26.68
N THR A 307 -31.26 -3.25 26.66
CA THR A 307 -30.90 -2.51 25.44
C THR A 307 -29.41 -2.15 25.44
N LYS A 308 -28.86 -1.72 24.29
CA LYS A 308 -27.49 -1.17 24.20
C LYS A 308 -27.26 -0.02 25.19
N LYS A 309 -28.29 0.82 25.44
CA LYS A 309 -28.20 1.92 26.39
C LYS A 309 -27.96 1.43 27.81
N HIS A 310 -28.70 0.40 28.26
CA HIS A 310 -28.50 -0.20 29.58
C HIS A 310 -27.07 -0.76 29.72
N ILE A 311 -26.58 -1.46 28.70
CA ILE A 311 -25.22 -2.01 28.68
C ILE A 311 -24.18 -0.87 28.76
N ARG A 312 -24.27 0.12 27.86
CA ARG A 312 -23.34 1.26 27.80
C ARG A 312 -23.33 2.06 29.09
N GLU A 313 -24.47 2.23 29.75
CA GLU A 313 -24.52 2.93 31.04
C GLU A 313 -23.72 2.22 32.13
N ILE A 314 -23.75 0.88 32.17
CA ILE A 314 -22.94 0.10 33.11
C ILE A 314 -21.46 0.16 32.73
N THR A 315 -21.13 -0.15 31.47
CA THR A 315 -19.74 -0.21 31.02
C THR A 315 -19.05 1.15 31.08
N TYR A 316 -19.73 2.25 30.73
CA TYR A 316 -19.18 3.60 30.83
C TYR A 316 -19.00 4.02 32.29
N GLY A 317 -19.87 3.55 33.19
CA GLY A 317 -19.72 3.72 34.64
C GLY A 317 -18.43 3.07 35.14
N ILE A 318 -18.21 1.80 34.78
CA ILE A 318 -16.97 1.06 35.09
C ILE A 318 -15.74 1.80 34.51
N GLY A 319 -15.85 2.27 33.27
CA GLY A 319 -14.83 3.07 32.60
C GLY A 319 -14.41 4.30 33.40
N ARG A 320 -15.39 5.13 33.78
CA ARG A 320 -15.17 6.37 34.54
C ARG A 320 -14.60 6.11 35.94
N GLN A 321 -15.07 5.07 36.61
CA GLN A 321 -14.56 4.64 37.92
C GLN A 321 -13.07 4.26 37.83
N ALA A 322 -12.67 3.48 36.83
CA ALA A 322 -11.27 3.10 36.64
C ALA A 322 -10.36 4.31 36.36
N VAL A 323 -10.84 5.30 35.60
CA VAL A 323 -10.11 6.58 35.40
C VAL A 323 -9.96 7.34 36.72
N ALA A 324 -11.04 7.42 37.51
CA ALA A 324 -11.07 8.09 38.79
C ALA A 324 -10.03 7.50 39.76
N GLU A 325 -10.01 6.18 39.90
CA GLU A 325 -9.06 5.44 40.74
C GLU A 325 -7.62 5.63 40.27
N ARG A 326 -7.37 5.51 38.96
CA ARG A 326 -6.01 5.63 38.39
C ARG A 326 -5.36 6.98 38.68
N PHE A 327 -6.14 8.06 38.58
CA PHE A 327 -5.63 9.42 38.75
C PHE A 327 -5.92 10.02 40.13
N ASN A 328 -6.53 9.24 41.03
CA ASN A 328 -6.94 9.69 42.36
C ASN A 328 -7.80 10.97 42.28
N ILE A 329 -8.87 10.91 41.49
CA ILE A 329 -9.84 12.00 41.30
C ILE A 329 -11.26 11.47 41.51
N SER A 330 -12.25 12.35 41.59
CA SER A 330 -13.65 11.92 41.69
C SER A 330 -14.17 11.36 40.36
N VAL A 331 -15.23 10.54 40.39
CA VAL A 331 -15.90 10.04 39.17
C VAL A 331 -16.46 11.18 38.29
N PRO A 332 -17.06 12.25 38.86
CA PRO A 332 -17.42 13.44 38.10
C PRO A 332 -16.22 14.09 37.39
N ASP A 333 -15.09 14.27 38.10
CA ASP A 333 -13.87 14.83 37.50
C ASP A 333 -13.32 13.92 36.39
N ALA A 334 -13.39 12.60 36.56
CA ALA A 334 -13.00 11.64 35.54
C ALA A 334 -13.89 11.74 34.29
N THR A 335 -15.20 11.90 34.48
CA THR A 335 -16.16 12.11 33.38
C THR A 335 -15.86 13.39 32.62
N PHE A 336 -15.62 14.49 33.35
CA PHE A 336 -15.24 15.77 32.75
C PHE A 336 -13.90 15.67 32.02
N LEU A 337 -12.92 14.98 32.60
CA LEU A 337 -11.60 14.77 32.01
C LEU A 337 -11.66 14.00 30.68
N ILE A 338 -12.45 12.93 30.62
CA ILE A 338 -12.65 12.15 29.38
C ILE A 338 -13.21 13.05 28.26
N GLY A 339 -14.22 13.87 28.57
CA GLY A 339 -14.79 14.82 27.62
C GLY A 339 -13.82 15.93 27.23
N LEU A 340 -13.08 16.48 28.19
CA LEU A 340 -12.07 17.52 27.96
C LEU A 340 -10.95 17.05 27.02
N LEU A 341 -10.60 15.78 27.10
CA LEU A 341 -9.59 15.15 26.25
C LEU A 341 -10.13 14.62 24.92
N ASP A 342 -11.43 14.81 24.64
CA ASP A 342 -12.13 14.30 23.45
C ASP A 342 -11.87 12.80 23.22
N LEU A 343 -12.10 12.02 24.29
CA LEU A 343 -11.91 10.58 24.29
C LEU A 343 -13.25 9.85 24.17
N ALA A 344 -13.26 8.78 23.38
CA ALA A 344 -14.38 7.86 23.26
C ALA A 344 -14.05 6.53 23.97
N PRO A 345 -15.00 5.94 24.71
CA PRO A 345 -14.87 4.57 25.19
C PRO A 345 -14.94 3.61 24.00
N HIS A 346 -13.87 2.85 23.79
CA HIS A 346 -13.77 1.79 22.78
C HIS A 346 -13.90 0.43 23.47
N GLU A 347 -15.00 -0.27 23.21
CA GLU A 347 -15.29 -1.58 23.76
C GLU A 347 -15.00 -2.65 22.72
N ALA A 348 -13.84 -3.28 22.82
CA ALA A 348 -13.40 -4.29 21.88
C ALA A 348 -14.08 -5.64 22.14
N GLU A 349 -14.19 -6.45 21.09
CA GLU A 349 -14.74 -7.81 21.15
C GLU A 349 -13.92 -8.75 22.06
N ASP A 350 -12.69 -8.37 22.42
CA ASP A 350 -11.83 -9.11 23.36
C ASP A 350 -12.29 -8.99 24.83
N GLY A 351 -13.39 -8.25 25.09
CA GLY A 351 -13.94 -8.05 26.42
C GLY A 351 -13.21 -6.98 27.23
N TYR A 352 -12.45 -6.10 26.56
CA TYR A 352 -11.79 -4.97 27.20
C TYR A 352 -12.33 -3.63 26.70
N MET A 353 -12.35 -2.66 27.61
CA MET A 353 -12.58 -1.26 27.32
C MET A 353 -11.29 -0.47 27.44
N GLU A 354 -11.07 0.42 26.49
CA GLU A 354 -10.00 1.41 26.46
C GLU A 354 -10.57 2.77 26.04
N PHE A 355 -9.88 3.86 26.37
CA PHE A 355 -10.26 5.19 25.88
C PHE A 355 -9.40 5.57 24.68
N VAL A 356 -10.02 5.88 23.55
CA VAL A 356 -9.31 6.22 22.32
C VAL A 356 -9.72 7.62 21.84
N PRO A 357 -8.89 8.31 21.04
CA PRO A 357 -9.26 9.60 20.48
C PRO A 357 -10.56 9.53 19.68
N ASN A 358 -11.51 10.42 19.97
CA ASN A 358 -12.83 10.42 19.35
C ASN A 358 -12.75 10.60 17.82
N ASN A 359 -11.80 11.40 17.34
CA ASN A 359 -11.49 11.56 15.92
C ASN A 359 -11.01 10.29 15.20
N ILE A 360 -10.52 9.28 15.92
CA ILE A 360 -10.24 7.95 15.36
C ILE A 360 -11.47 7.07 15.51
N HIS A 361 -12.06 7.02 16.70
CA HIS A 361 -13.22 6.15 16.98
C HIS A 361 -14.40 6.42 16.04
N ARG A 362 -14.74 7.70 15.82
CA ARG A 362 -15.87 8.11 14.97
C ARG A 362 -15.53 8.22 13.48
N TYR A 363 -14.34 7.79 13.04
CA TYR A 363 -14.01 7.73 11.61
C TYR A 363 -14.67 6.49 10.95
N LYS A 364 -16.01 6.49 10.93
CA LYS A 364 -16.86 5.34 10.57
C LYS A 364 -16.55 4.79 9.16
N GLN A 365 -16.11 5.63 8.22
CA GLN A 365 -15.73 5.21 6.86
C GLN A 365 -14.57 4.19 6.84
N ARG A 366 -13.75 4.14 7.90
CA ARG A 366 -12.62 3.22 8.03
C ARG A 366 -12.71 2.29 9.23
N TYR A 367 -13.38 2.72 10.30
CA TYR A 367 -13.38 2.03 11.60
C TYR A 367 -14.78 1.71 12.14
N ALA A 368 -15.82 1.69 11.29
CA ALA A 368 -17.12 1.15 11.68
C ALA A 368 -16.98 -0.32 12.15
N HIS A 369 -17.53 -0.61 13.33
CA HIS A 369 -17.42 -1.91 13.98
C HIS A 369 -18.59 -2.15 14.92
N LYS A 370 -18.94 -3.43 15.13
CA LYS A 370 -19.93 -3.85 16.13
C LYS A 370 -19.19 -4.03 17.45
N GLY A 371 -19.44 -3.13 18.39
CA GLY A 371 -18.76 -3.15 19.70
C GLY A 371 -19.28 -4.23 20.64
N TYR A 372 -18.64 -4.35 21.80
CA TYR A 372 -19.04 -5.22 22.91
C TYR A 372 -20.54 -5.15 23.24
N ALA A 373 -21.12 -3.95 23.30
CA ALA A 373 -22.55 -3.78 23.60
C ALA A 373 -23.47 -4.50 22.59
N SER A 374 -23.12 -4.47 21.30
CA SER A 374 -23.86 -5.18 20.25
C SER A 374 -23.73 -6.70 20.40
N ALA A 375 -22.52 -7.18 20.71
CA ALA A 375 -22.27 -8.61 20.96
C ALA A 375 -23.01 -9.13 22.20
N MET A 376 -22.95 -8.39 23.32
CA MET A 376 -23.64 -8.76 24.55
C MET A 376 -25.16 -8.72 24.40
N LEU A 377 -25.71 -7.73 23.70
CA LEU A 377 -27.14 -7.67 23.44
C LEU A 377 -27.63 -8.93 22.70
N LYS A 378 -26.90 -9.33 21.65
CA LYS A 378 -27.18 -10.56 20.91
C LYS A 378 -27.13 -11.81 21.78
N HIS A 379 -26.18 -11.89 22.71
CA HIS A 379 -26.06 -13.02 23.63
C HIS A 379 -27.19 -13.05 24.68
N ILE A 380 -27.55 -11.88 25.21
CA ILE A 380 -28.53 -11.76 26.31
C ILE A 380 -29.95 -12.04 25.85
N ASN A 381 -30.38 -11.50 24.71
CA ASN A 381 -31.77 -11.59 24.28
C ASN A 381 -31.97 -11.84 22.77
N GLY A 382 -30.90 -12.16 22.03
CA GLY A 382 -30.99 -12.47 20.61
C GLY A 382 -31.25 -11.27 19.70
N SER A 383 -31.36 -10.05 20.24
CA SER A 383 -31.61 -8.85 19.43
C SER A 383 -30.38 -8.46 18.63
N GLU A 384 -30.54 -8.33 17.32
CA GLU A 384 -29.57 -7.68 16.44
C GLU A 384 -30.05 -6.24 16.21
N SER A 385 -29.28 -5.25 16.67
CA SER A 385 -29.49 -3.86 16.26
C SER A 385 -28.28 -3.34 15.52
N ASP A 386 -28.53 -2.70 14.38
CA ASP A 386 -27.52 -1.98 13.63
C ASP A 386 -27.01 -0.78 14.45
N ASP A 387 -25.76 -0.38 14.23
CA ASP A 387 -25.10 0.68 15.00
C ASP A 387 -25.55 2.10 14.58
N ASP A 388 -26.70 2.20 13.91
CA ASP A 388 -27.20 3.41 13.25
C ASP A 388 -28.09 4.30 14.14
N GLU A 389 -28.34 3.91 15.39
CA GLU A 389 -28.95 4.80 16.38
C GLU A 389 -27.88 5.37 17.32
N ASP A 390 -27.13 6.37 16.83
CA ASP A 390 -26.52 7.45 17.61
C ASP A 390 -26.20 8.65 16.70
#